data_AF-A0A5K7YFJ8-F1
#
_entry.id   AF-A0A5K7YFJ8-F1
#
_cell.length_a   1.000
_cell.length_b   1.000
_cell.length_c   1.000
_cell.angle_alpha   90.00
_cell.angle_beta   90.00
_cell.angle_gamma   90.00
#
_symmetry.space_group_name_H-M   'P 1'
#
loop_
_entity.id
_entity.type
_entity.pdbx_description
1 polymer ?
#
loop_
_entity_poly.entity_id
_entity_poly.type
_entity_poly.pdbx_seq_one_letter_code
_entity_poly.pdbx_strand_id
1 'polypeptide(L)'
;MAATKKENVLEFFNTGYEEYDVDYRENSITESYDFVINTGTSRIFLKIGQKRWDDSNGSSIIEFLESKEEQIRKVVLDNQDAILRMN
;
A
#
# COMPACT_ATOMS: atom_id res chain seq x y z
N MET A 1 -9.75 8.21 -13.03
CA MET A 1 -10.53 7.05 -12.54
C MET A 1 -9.77 6.43 -11.38
N ALA A 2 -10.09 6.80 -10.14
CA ALA A 2 -9.39 6.34 -8.94
C ALA A 2 -9.64 4.84 -8.62
N ALA A 3 -10.76 4.30 -9.08
CA ALA A 3 -11.14 2.90 -8.87
C ALA A 3 -10.09 1.90 -9.41
N THR A 4 -9.58 2.12 -10.62
CA THR A 4 -8.62 1.21 -11.27
C THR A 4 -7.26 1.18 -10.58
N LYS A 5 -6.76 2.35 -10.15
CA LYS A 5 -5.48 2.40 -9.41
C LYS A 5 -5.57 1.63 -8.11
N LYS A 6 -6.74 1.66 -7.45
CA LYS A 6 -6.95 1.01 -6.16
C LYS A 6 -6.97 -0.49 -6.30
N GLU A 7 -7.69 -0.97 -7.31
CA GLU A 7 -7.72 -2.38 -7.69
C GLU A 7 -6.31 -2.90 -8.00
N ASN A 8 -5.50 -2.15 -8.76
CA ASN A 8 -4.12 -2.55 -9.05
C ASN A 8 -3.25 -2.63 -7.79
N VAL A 9 -3.40 -1.69 -6.83
CA VAL A 9 -2.65 -1.74 -5.57
C VAL A 9 -3.08 -2.93 -4.71
N LEU A 10 -4.39 -3.22 -4.64
CA LEU A 10 -4.89 -4.41 -3.96
C LEU A 10 -4.39 -5.69 -4.63
N GLU A 11 -4.38 -5.75 -5.95
CA GLU A 11 -3.84 -6.88 -6.71
C GLU A 11 -2.34 -7.08 -6.46
N PHE A 12 -1.56 -5.99 -6.41
CA PHE A 12 -0.14 -6.04 -6.03
C PHE A 12 0.05 -6.69 -4.66
N PHE A 13 -0.72 -6.26 -3.66
CA PHE A 13 -0.61 -6.85 -2.33
C PHE A 13 -1.14 -8.28 -2.28
N ASN A 14 -2.30 -8.57 -2.85
CA ASN A 14 -2.88 -9.91 -2.87
C ASN A 14 -2.00 -10.92 -3.60
N THR A 15 -1.26 -10.50 -4.63
CA THR A 15 -0.32 -11.38 -5.36
C THR A 15 0.99 -11.54 -4.61
N GLY A 16 1.55 -10.45 -4.06
CA GLY A 16 2.85 -10.47 -3.36
C GLY A 16 2.79 -11.02 -1.94
N TYR A 17 1.59 -11.05 -1.35
CA TYR A 17 1.32 -11.33 0.06
C TYR A 17 0.06 -12.20 0.21
N GLU A 18 -0.13 -13.18 -0.69
CA GLU A 18 -1.34 -14.03 -0.76
C GLU A 18 -1.70 -14.76 0.54
N GLU A 19 -0.71 -14.95 1.42
CA GLU A 19 -0.86 -15.58 2.74
C GLU A 19 -1.52 -14.65 3.78
N TYR A 20 -1.62 -13.35 3.49
CA TYR A 20 -2.16 -12.33 4.38
C TYR A 20 -3.46 -11.73 3.84
N ASP A 21 -4.38 -11.41 4.75
CA ASP A 21 -5.59 -10.69 4.41
C ASP A 21 -5.28 -9.19 4.30
N VAL A 22 -5.61 -8.59 3.14
CA VAL A 22 -5.30 -7.19 2.84
C VAL A 22 -6.58 -6.40 2.61
N ASP A 23 -6.80 -5.41 3.47
CA ASP A 23 -7.90 -4.46 3.39
C ASP A 23 -7.36 -3.04 3.10
N TYR A 24 -8.22 -2.10 2.75
CA TYR A 24 -7.84 -0.70 2.57
C TYR A 24 -8.89 0.25 3.15
N ARG A 25 -8.44 1.43 3.55
CA ARG A 25 -9.30 2.49 4.06
C ARG A 25 -8.84 3.84 3.53
N GLU A 26 -9.80 4.63 3.07
CA GLU A 26 -9.56 6.03 2.76
C GLU A 26 -9.46 6.82 4.07
N ASN A 27 -8.37 7.57 4.22
CA ASN A 27 -8.12 8.41 5.37
C ASN A 27 -8.15 9.88 4.94
N SER A 28 -9.30 10.52 5.17
CA SER A 28 -9.51 11.92 4.82
C SER A 28 -8.74 12.91 5.71
N ILE A 29 -8.27 12.50 6.89
CA ILE A 29 -7.51 13.38 7.81
C ILE A 29 -6.07 13.53 7.31
N THR A 30 -5.46 12.43 6.87
CA THR A 30 -4.08 12.42 6.38
C THR A 30 -3.97 12.47 4.87
N GLU A 31 -5.11 12.61 4.17
CA GLU A 31 -5.20 12.58 2.71
C GLU A 31 -4.42 11.38 2.15
N SER A 32 -4.72 10.17 2.66
CA SER A 32 -4.02 8.94 2.30
C SER A 32 -4.96 7.76 2.14
N TYR A 33 -4.49 6.75 1.41
CA TYR A 33 -5.07 5.41 1.42
C TYR A 33 -4.22 4.56 2.36
N ASP A 34 -4.86 4.05 3.41
CA ASP A 34 -4.26 3.20 4.42
C ASP A 34 -4.57 1.73 4.07
N PHE A 35 -3.54 0.96 3.72
CA PHE A 35 -3.65 -0.48 3.49
C PHE A 35 -3.35 -1.21 4.78
N VAL A 36 -4.17 -2.22 5.09
CA VAL A 36 -4.09 -2.98 6.33
C VAL A 36 -3.78 -4.42 5.96
N ILE A 37 -2.58 -4.87 6.32
CA ILE A 37 -2.16 -6.27 6.15
C ILE A 37 -2.33 -6.96 7.50
N ASN A 38 -3.15 -8.01 7.53
CA ASN A 38 -3.35 -8.82 8.72
C ASN A 38 -2.46 -10.06 8.65
N THR A 39 -1.44 -10.11 9.50
CA THR A 39 -0.49 -11.24 9.59
C THR A 39 -0.99 -12.35 10.51
N GLY A 40 -2.23 -12.26 11.02
CA GLY A 40 -2.81 -13.17 12.01
C GLY A 40 -2.37 -12.87 13.45
N THR A 41 -1.18 -12.29 13.65
CA THR A 41 -0.70 -11.85 14.97
C THR A 41 -0.74 -10.33 15.14
N SER A 42 -0.58 -9.60 14.04
CA SER A 42 -0.54 -8.14 14.02
C SER A 42 -1.33 -7.58 12.85
N ARG A 43 -1.70 -6.31 12.96
CA ARG A 43 -2.27 -5.53 11.86
C ARG A 43 -1.28 -4.45 11.49
N ILE A 44 -0.85 -4.47 10.24
CA ILE A 44 0.19 -3.61 9.72
C ILE A 44 -0.46 -2.55 8.84
N PHE A 45 -0.25 -1.29 9.19
CA PHE A 45 -0.79 -0.16 8.44
C PHE A 45 0.28 0.40 7.49
N LEU A 46 -0.01 0.34 6.19
CA LEU A 46 0.78 0.93 5.12
C LEU A 46 0.07 2.17 4.57
N LYS A 47 0.62 3.35 4.82
CA LYS A 47 0.00 4.61 4.38
C LYS A 47 0.58 5.10 3.05
N ILE A 48 -0.29 5.32 2.07
CA ILE A 48 0.05 5.83 0.74
C ILE A 48 -0.65 7.18 0.50
N GLY A 49 0.11 8.28 0.47
CA GLY A 49 -0.44 9.63 0.34
C GLY A 49 -1.12 9.94 -1.01
N GLN A 50 -2.14 10.80 -0.99
CA GLN A 50 -3.02 11.14 -2.11
C GLN A 50 -2.29 11.67 -3.35
N LYS A 51 -1.17 12.40 -3.17
CA LYS A 51 -0.34 12.87 -4.30
C LYS A 51 0.06 11.74 -5.26
N ARG A 52 0.28 10.52 -4.76
CA ARG A 52 0.61 9.34 -5.59
C ARG A 52 -0.57 8.77 -6.37
N TRP A 53 -1.76 8.96 -5.83
CA TRP A 53 -3.00 8.57 -6.47
C TRP A 53 -3.36 9.53 -7.61
N ASP A 54 -3.03 10.81 -7.44
CA ASP A 54 -3.28 11.88 -8.41
C ASP A 54 -2.22 12.01 -9.51
N ASP A 55 -1.02 11.47 -9.31
CA ASP A 55 0.05 11.52 -10.33
C ASP A 55 -0.46 10.85 -11.62
N SER A 56 -0.73 11.69 -12.61
CA SER A 56 -1.51 11.36 -13.82
C SER A 56 -0.62 10.77 -14.93
N ASN A 57 0.65 10.52 -14.64
CA ASN A 57 1.57 9.84 -15.54
C ASN A 57 1.58 8.34 -15.24
N GLY A 58 1.53 7.53 -16.29
CA GLY A 58 1.47 6.07 -16.24
C GLY A 58 2.68 5.36 -15.61
N SER A 59 3.69 6.09 -15.13
CA SER A 59 4.66 5.56 -14.15
C SER A 59 3.93 5.33 -12.84
N SER A 60 3.22 4.20 -12.85
CA SER A 60 2.05 3.99 -12.04
C SER A 60 2.44 3.79 -10.59
N ILE A 61 1.48 4.00 -9.70
CA ILE A 61 1.59 3.63 -8.29
C ILE A 61 2.20 2.23 -8.05
N ILE A 62 2.10 1.33 -9.04
CA ILE A 62 2.74 0.01 -9.07
C ILE A 62 4.25 0.09 -9.15
N GLU A 63 4.85 0.86 -10.07
CA GLU A 63 6.31 1.02 -10.16
C GLU A 63 6.89 1.56 -8.84
N PHE A 64 6.15 2.48 -8.21
CA PHE A 64 6.51 2.97 -6.88
C PHE A 64 6.46 1.85 -5.83
N LEU A 65 5.39 1.06 -5.81
CA LEU A 65 5.24 -0.04 -4.86
C LEU A 65 6.28 -1.14 -5.08
N GLU A 66 6.59 -1.49 -6.33
CA GLU A 66 7.68 -2.37 -6.72
C GLU A 66 9.02 -1.84 -6.20
N SER A 67 9.29 -0.53 -6.37
CA SER A 67 10.51 0.10 -5.82
C SER A 67 10.58 0.05 -4.28
N LYS A 68 9.45 -0.16 -3.61
CA LYS A 68 9.32 -0.27 -2.15
C LYS A 68 9.09 -1.69 -1.67
N GLU A 69 9.08 -2.69 -2.57
CA GLU A 69 8.71 -4.06 -2.22
C GLU A 69 9.58 -4.62 -1.09
N GLU A 70 10.90 -4.45 -1.16
CA GLU A 70 11.83 -4.90 -0.11
C GLU A 70 11.53 -4.24 1.25
N GLN A 71 11.24 -2.93 1.23
CA GLN A 71 10.88 -2.20 2.44
C GLN A 71 9.55 -2.72 3.02
N ILE A 72 8.55 -2.95 2.17
CA ILE A 72 7.25 -3.48 2.58
C ILE A 72 7.41 -4.88 3.16
N ARG A 73 8.16 -5.78 2.49
CA ARG A 73 8.42 -7.14 2.98
C ARG A 73 9.05 -7.12 4.36
N LYS A 74 10.05 -6.26 4.57
CA LYS A 74 10.69 -6.12 5.88
C LYS A 74 9.71 -5.69 6.96
N VAL A 75 8.89 -4.68 6.68
CA VAL A 75 7.87 -4.17 7.60
C VAL A 75 6.84 -5.25 7.94
N VAL A 76 6.43 -6.06 6.96
CA VAL A 76 5.53 -7.20 7.14
C VAL A 76 6.15 -8.26 8.05
N LEU A 77 7.40 -8.66 7.77
CA LEU A 77 8.14 -9.64 8.57
C LEU A 77 8.39 -9.17 10.01
N ASP A 78 8.70 -7.88 10.17
CA ASP A 78 8.98 -7.27 11.47
C ASP A 78 7.68 -6.91 12.24
N ASN A 79 6.49 -7.10 11.64
CA ASN A 79 5.19 -6.71 12.18
C ASN A 79 5.11 -5.24 12.63
N GLN A 80 5.66 -4.32 11.83
CA GLN A 80 5.67 -2.88 12.12
C GLN A 80 4.75 -2.11 11.19
N ASP A 81 4.29 -0.92 11.60
CA ASP A 81 3.58 -0.01 10.72
C ASP A 81 4.56 0.78 9.84
N ALA A 82 4.15 1.16 8.63
CA ALA A 82 4.98 2.00 7.76
C ALA A 82 4.21 3.08 7.00
N ILE A 83 4.87 4.22 6.86
CA ILE A 83 4.40 5.33 6.02
C ILE A 83 5.31 5.40 4.80
N LEU A 84 4.76 5.09 3.63
CA LEU A 84 5.51 5.20 2.39
C LEU A 84 5.50 6.67 1.97
N ARG A 85 6.66 7.31 1.86
CA ARG A 85 6.82 8.69 1.34
C ARG A 85 7.74 8.72 0.12
N MET A 86 7.35 9.49 -0.91
CA MET A 86 8.23 9.80 -2.04
C MET A 86 8.99 11.02 -1.58
N ASN A 87 10.29 10.87 -1.43
CA ASN A 87 11.17 12.02 -1.31
C ASN A 87 11.34 12.65 -2.68
#